data_AF-A0A1V5KA86-F1
#
_entry.id   AF-A0A1V5KA86-F1
#
_cell.length_a   1.000
_cell.length_b   1.000
_cell.length_c   1.000
_cell.angle_alpha   90.00
_cell.angle_beta   90.00
_cell.angle_gamma   90.00
#
_symmetry.space_group_name_H-M   'P 1'
#
loop_
_entity.id
_entity.type
_entity.pdbx_description
1 polymer ?
#
loop_
_entity_poly.entity_id
_entity_poly.type
_entity_poly.pdbx_seq_one_letter_code
_entity_poly.pdbx_strand_id
1 'polypeptide(L)'
;MINSVEMADFVVATAGRVLGQGRSAFVTRPSMVGEDFAYFAQEVPGAMYLLGVGDSDTCRYPLHHSKFSFNESILWLGVRLLAQLAVDYLQSHGVGAAAPKTPKGQ
;
A
#
# COMPACT_ATOMS: atom_id res chain seq x y z
N MET A 1 -9.02 5.37 -8.39
CA MET A 1 -8.56 4.08 -7.80
C MET A 1 -9.47 3.72 -6.64
N ILE A 2 -9.84 2.45 -6.51
CA ILE A 2 -10.58 1.93 -5.35
C ILE A 2 -9.78 0.73 -4.82
N ASN A 3 -9.35 0.79 -3.56
CA ASN A 3 -8.76 -0.38 -2.89
C ASN A 3 -9.89 -1.34 -2.49
N SER A 4 -9.70 -2.63 -2.71
CA SER A 4 -10.59 -3.64 -2.13
C SER A 4 -10.46 -3.65 -0.61
N VAL A 5 -11.59 -3.80 0.09
CA VAL A 5 -11.63 -3.80 1.57
C VAL A 5 -10.73 -4.91 2.12
N GLU A 6 -10.84 -6.12 1.55
CA GLU A 6 -10.04 -7.29 1.92
C GLU A 6 -8.53 -7.01 1.83
N MET A 7 -8.04 -6.49 0.70
CA MET A 7 -6.61 -6.23 0.54
C MET A 7 -6.14 -5.03 1.37
N ALA A 8 -7.00 -4.03 1.60
CA ALA A 8 -6.67 -2.91 2.46
C ALA A 8 -6.53 -3.36 3.92
N ASP A 9 -7.44 -4.20 4.41
CA ASP A 9 -7.37 -4.82 5.74
C ASP A 9 -6.12 -5.71 5.86
N PHE A 10 -5.82 -6.51 4.84
CA PHE A 10 -4.62 -7.34 4.77
C PHE A 10 -3.33 -6.51 4.90
N VAL A 11 -3.25 -5.39 4.18
CA VAL A 11 -2.11 -4.47 4.25
C VAL A 11 -1.98 -3.87 5.64
N VAL A 12 -3.07 -3.37 6.22
CA VAL A 12 -3.06 -2.74 7.56
C VAL A 12 -2.65 -3.74 8.65
N ALA A 13 -3.19 -4.96 8.60
CA ALA A 13 -2.85 -6.02 9.55
C ALA A 13 -1.37 -6.42 9.46
N THR A 14 -0.85 -6.58 8.24
CA THR A 14 0.55 -6.92 8.01
C THR A 14 1.48 -5.78 8.44
N ALA A 15 1.13 -4.53 8.12
CA ALA A 15 1.87 -3.36 8.57
C ALA A 15 1.91 -3.26 10.11
N GLY A 16 0.81 -3.55 10.80
CA GLY A 16 0.77 -3.58 12.27
C GLY A 16 1.74 -4.58 12.89
N ARG A 17 1.91 -5.76 12.27
CA ARG A 17 2.90 -6.77 12.69
C ARG A 17 4.34 -6.36 12.38
N VAL A 18 4.58 -5.80 11.20
CA VAL A 18 5.94 -5.52 10.69
C VAL A 18 6.53 -4.24 11.27
N LEU A 19 5.73 -3.17 11.32
CA LEU A 19 6.16 -1.84 11.72
C LEU A 19 5.94 -1.58 13.21
N GLY A 20 5.00 -2.31 13.83
CA GLY A 20 4.52 -2.09 15.19
C GLY A 20 3.13 -1.46 15.21
N GLN A 21 2.39 -1.73 16.28
CA GLN A 21 1.02 -1.25 16.46
C GLN A 21 0.96 0.29 16.42
N GLY A 22 -0.07 0.84 15.76
CA GLY A 22 -0.26 2.29 15.63
C GLY A 22 0.59 2.97 14.56
N ARG A 23 1.41 2.23 13.79
CA ARG A 23 2.21 2.77 12.68
C ARG A 23 1.60 2.56 11.29
N SER A 24 0.35 2.12 11.25
CA SER A 24 -0.49 2.04 10.06
C SER A 24 -1.86 2.62 10.36
N ALA A 25 -2.50 3.22 9.35
CA ALA A 25 -3.84 3.78 9.46
C ALA A 25 -4.50 3.78 8.07
N PHE A 26 -5.83 3.72 8.06
CA PHE A 26 -6.59 3.99 6.85
C PHE A 26 -6.51 5.47 6.50
N VAL A 27 -6.36 5.75 5.22
CA VAL A 27 -6.54 7.10 4.69
C VAL A 27 -8.03 7.41 4.74
N THR A 28 -8.41 8.39 5.56
CA THR A 28 -9.83 8.71 5.83
C THR A 28 -10.46 9.62 4.78
N ARG A 29 -9.65 10.22 3.91
CA ARG A 29 -10.12 11.09 2.81
C ARG A 29 -9.52 10.62 1.48
N PRO A 30 -10.34 10.38 0.45
CA PRO A 30 -9.82 10.06 -0.87
C PRO A 30 -8.83 11.12 -1.37
N SER A 31 -7.76 10.66 -2.01
CA SER A 31 -6.80 11.53 -2.68
C SER A 31 -7.32 11.92 -4.07
N MET A 32 -6.98 13.13 -4.51
CA MET A 32 -7.22 13.59 -5.90
C MET A 32 -6.08 13.21 -6.86
N VAL A 33 -5.05 12.50 -6.38
CA VAL A 33 -3.94 12.02 -7.21
C VAL A 33 -4.46 11.06 -8.28
N GLY A 34 -4.12 11.34 -9.54
CA GLY A 34 -4.30 10.40 -10.64
C GLY A 34 -3.15 9.39 -10.63
N GLU A 35 -3.49 8.11 -10.51
CA GLU A 35 -2.52 7.01 -10.40
C GLU A 35 -2.94 5.86 -11.32
N ASP A 36 -2.01 5.39 -12.15
CA ASP A 36 -2.28 4.36 -13.16
C ASP A 36 -2.46 2.95 -12.57
N PHE A 37 -2.02 2.74 -11.33
CA PHE A 37 -2.29 1.52 -10.56
C PHE A 37 -3.78 1.19 -10.47
N ALA A 38 -4.65 2.20 -10.63
CA ALA A 38 -6.09 2.01 -10.71
C ALA A 38 -6.51 0.98 -11.77
N TYR A 39 -5.79 0.85 -12.89
CA TYR A 39 -6.08 -0.15 -13.92
C TYR A 39 -5.84 -1.57 -13.43
N PHE A 40 -4.81 -1.83 -12.62
CA PHE A 40 -4.60 -3.15 -12.02
C PHE A 40 -5.69 -3.47 -11.01
N ALA A 41 -6.07 -2.50 -10.18
CA ALA A 41 -7.10 -2.67 -9.16
C ALA A 41 -8.53 -2.86 -9.75
N GLN A 42 -8.73 -2.60 -11.04
CA GLN A 42 -9.98 -2.94 -11.76
C GLN A 42 -10.05 -4.43 -12.14
N GLU A 43 -8.90 -5.07 -12.34
CA GLU A 43 -8.83 -6.45 -12.84
C GLU A 43 -8.73 -7.50 -11.72
N VAL A 44 -8.08 -7.16 -10.61
CA VAL A 44 -7.90 -8.06 -9.46
C VAL A 44 -8.08 -7.30 -8.15
N PRO A 45 -8.52 -7.97 -7.06
CA PRO A 45 -8.52 -7.37 -5.73
C PRO A 45 -7.12 -6.86 -5.39
N GLY A 46 -6.99 -5.54 -5.25
CA GLY A 46 -5.72 -4.87 -4.99
C GLY A 46 -5.86 -3.82 -3.90
N ALA A 47 -4.72 -3.44 -3.32
CA ALA A 47 -4.60 -2.29 -2.44
C ALA A 47 -3.28 -1.55 -2.68
N MET A 48 -3.36 -0.25 -2.94
CA MET A 48 -2.21 0.65 -2.86
C MET A 48 -2.18 1.32 -1.48
N TYR A 49 -0.99 1.44 -0.90
CA TYR A 49 -0.77 2.17 0.34
C TYR A 49 0.29 3.24 0.13
N LEU A 50 0.26 4.27 0.99
CA LEU A 50 1.26 5.32 1.02
C LEU A 50 2.23 5.04 2.18
N LEU A 51 3.52 5.05 1.88
CA LEU A 51 4.56 5.00 2.90
C LEU A 51 4.88 6.43 3.35
N GLY A 52 4.78 6.70 4.66
CA GLY A 52 5.13 8.00 5.21
C GLY A 52 6.65 8.23 5.11
N VAL A 53 7.06 9.16 4.25
CA VAL A 53 8.48 9.45 3.99
C VAL A 53 8.93 10.83 4.50
N GLY A 54 7.99 11.63 5.01
CA GLY A 54 8.27 12.96 5.52
C GLY A 54 8.68 12.98 6.98
N ASP A 55 9.28 14.10 7.40
CA ASP A 55 9.61 14.42 8.78
C ASP A 55 9.34 15.91 9.07
N SER A 56 9.41 16.32 10.33
CA SER A 56 9.11 17.70 10.74
C SER A 56 10.17 18.72 10.33
N ASP A 57 11.37 18.28 9.97
CA ASP A 57 12.56 19.11 9.98
C ASP A 57 13.08 19.35 8.56
N THR A 58 13.37 18.27 7.84
CA THR A 58 14.07 18.25 6.56
C THR A 58 13.22 17.82 5.38
N CYS A 59 12.21 16.96 5.58
CA CYS A 59 11.44 16.32 4.51
C CYS A 59 9.94 16.68 4.60
N ARG A 60 9.65 17.98 4.44
CA ARG A 60 8.29 18.54 4.63
C ARG A 60 7.57 18.95 3.35
N TYR A 61 8.28 19.04 2.23
CA TYR A 61 7.69 19.46 0.96
C TYR A 61 6.90 18.30 0.33
N PRO A 62 5.73 18.55 -0.25
CA PRO A 62 4.91 17.50 -0.85
C PRO A 62 5.52 16.99 -2.16
N LEU A 63 5.01 15.85 -2.63
CA LEU A 63 5.29 15.33 -3.97
C LEU A 63 5.04 16.43 -5.03
N HIS A 64 5.88 16.45 -6.08
CA HIS A 64 5.92 17.45 -7.16
C HIS A 64 6.42 18.85 -6.80
N HIS A 65 6.78 19.15 -5.56
CA HIS A 65 7.47 20.40 -5.24
C HIS A 65 8.95 20.35 -5.64
N SER A 66 9.52 21.44 -6.15
CA SER A 66 10.95 21.55 -6.51
C SER A 66 11.95 21.35 -5.37
N LYS A 67 11.47 21.30 -4.13
CA LYS A 67 12.25 21.11 -2.90
C LYS A 67 11.90 19.78 -2.23
N PHE A 68 11.16 18.92 -2.94
CA PHE A 68 10.83 17.60 -2.45
C PHE A 68 12.10 16.84 -2.11
N SER A 69 12.11 16.29 -0.90
CA SER A 69 13.10 15.35 -0.38
C SER A 69 12.34 14.36 0.49
N PHE A 70 12.97 13.25 0.82
CA PHE A 70 12.37 12.22 1.65
C PHE A 70 13.41 11.61 2.59
N ASN A 71 12.93 11.11 3.73
CA ASN A 71 13.78 10.51 4.74
C ASN A 71 14.22 9.10 4.31
N GLU A 72 15.44 8.93 3.84
CA GLU A 72 15.94 7.62 3.37
C GLU A 72 15.98 6.53 4.44
N SER A 73 16.03 6.91 5.73
CA SER A 73 16.06 5.95 6.84
C SER A 73 14.80 5.08 6.96
N ILE A 74 13.73 5.42 6.23
CA ILE A 74 12.48 4.64 6.20
C ILE A 74 12.40 3.65 5.03
N LEU A 75 13.30 3.73 4.04
CA LEU A 75 13.20 2.90 2.83
C LEU A 75 13.21 1.41 3.14
N TRP A 76 14.04 0.98 4.10
CA TRP A 76 14.11 -0.41 4.53
C TRP A 76 12.78 -0.90 5.14
N LEU A 77 11.99 -0.02 5.78
CA LEU A 77 10.66 -0.36 6.28
C LEU A 77 9.69 -0.63 5.12
N GLY A 78 9.79 0.14 4.05
CA GLY A 78 9.02 -0.07 2.82
C GLY A 78 9.33 -1.42 2.17
N VAL A 79 10.62 -1.73 2.02
CA VAL A 79 11.08 -3.03 1.50
C VAL A 79 10.59 -4.17 2.38
N ARG A 80 10.75 -4.04 3.70
CA ARG A 80 10.33 -5.07 4.66
C ARG A 80 8.82 -5.31 4.59
N LEU A 81 8.02 -4.26 4.51
CA LEU A 81 6.56 -4.38 4.38
C LEU A 81 6.17 -5.05 3.06
N LEU A 82 6.72 -4.63 1.92
CA LEU A 82 6.43 -5.26 0.62
C LEU A 82 6.80 -6.74 0.60
N ALA A 83 7.98 -7.09 1.14
CA ALA A 83 8.42 -8.48 1.22
C ALA A 83 7.49 -9.31 2.12
N GLN A 84 7.11 -8.77 3.28
CA GLN A 84 6.20 -9.49 4.18
C GLN A 84 4.81 -9.67 3.57
N LEU A 85 4.27 -8.66 2.87
CA LEU A 85 2.99 -8.77 2.17
C LEU A 85 3.00 -9.92 1.17
N ALA A 86 4.08 -10.06 0.40
CA ALA A 86 4.22 -11.15 -0.56
C ALA A 86 4.28 -12.53 0.14
N VAL A 87 5.06 -12.65 1.22
CA VAL A 87 5.17 -13.89 2.00
C VAL A 87 3.83 -14.26 2.62
N ASP A 88 3.19 -13.32 3.31
CA ASP A 88 1.91 -13.55 4.01
C ASP A 88 0.80 -13.89 3.01
N TYR A 89 0.81 -13.28 1.82
CA TYR A 89 -0.15 -13.58 0.76
C TYR A 89 0.01 -15.01 0.26
N LEU A 90 1.25 -15.44 -0.07
CA LEU A 90 1.52 -16.80 -0.52
C LEU A 90 1.22 -17.86 0.54
N GLN A 91 1.43 -17.55 1.81
CA GLN A 91 1.12 -18.46 2.93
C GLN A 91 -0.40 -18.59 3.15
N SER A 92 -1.15 -17.51 3.01
CA SER A 92 -2.61 -17.50 3.23
C SER A 92 -3.41 -17.98 2.02
N HIS A 93 -2.89 -17.82 0.80
CA HIS A 93 -3.62 -18.12 -0.44
C HIS A 93 -3.06 -19.33 -1.21
N GLY A 94 -1.97 -19.95 -0.73
CA GLY A 94 -1.39 -21.16 -1.31
C GLY A 94 -0.79 -20.93 -2.70
N VAL A 95 0.34 -21.60 -2.98
CA VAL A 95 0.90 -21.67 -4.34
C VAL A 95 -0.02 -22.57 -5.17
N GLY A 96 -1.06 -22.01 -5.80
CA GLY A 96 -2.01 -22.75 -6.64
C GLY A 96 -3.46 -22.27 -6.64
N ALA A 97 -3.85 -21.30 -5.78
CA ALA A 97 -5.18 -20.72 -5.88
C ALA A 97 -5.32 -19.94 -7.20
N ALA A 98 -6.24 -20.38 -8.05
CA ALA A 98 -6.54 -19.69 -9.30
C ALA A 98 -6.91 -18.22 -9.03
N ALA A 99 -6.40 -17.31 -9.86
CA ALA A 99 -6.76 -15.90 -9.78
C ALA A 99 -8.29 -15.74 -9.72
N PRO A 100 -8.82 -14.84 -8.86
CA PRO A 100 -10.24 -14.53 -8.84
C PRO A 100 -10.68 -14.15 -10.25
N LYS A 101 -11.70 -14.84 -10.79
CA LYS A 101 -12.25 -14.48 -12.10
C LYS A 101 -12.94 -13.13 -11.95
N THR A 102 -12.47 -12.12 -12.68
CA THR A 102 -13.12 -10.81 -12.79
C THR A 102 -14.58 -10.99 -13.19
N PRO A 103 -15.56 -10.44 -12.46
CA PRO A 103 -16.92 -10.36 -12.96
C PRO A 103 -16.91 -9.48 -14.21
N LYS A 104 -17.34 -10.03 -15.35
CA LYS A 104 -17.58 -9.24 -16.55
C LYS A 104 -18.74 -8.28 -16.29
N GLY A 105 -18.43 -7.00 -16.17
CA GLY A 105 -19.35 -5.88 -16.38
C GLY A 105 -20.25 -5.50 -15.21
N GLN A 106 -20.11 -4.25 -14.77
CA GLN A 106 -21.22 -3.30 -14.67
C GLN A 106 -20.75 -1.96 -15.26
#